data_AF-A0A440K6R5-F1
#
_entry.id   AF-A0A440K6R5-F1
#
_cell.length_a   1.000
_cell.length_b   1.000
_cell.length_c   1.000
_cell.angle_alpha   90.00
_cell.angle_beta   90.00
_cell.angle_gamma   90.00
#
_symmetry.space_group_name_H-M   'P 1'
#
loop_
_entity.id
_entity.type
_entity.pdbx_description
1 polymer ?
#
loop_
_entity_poly.entity_id
_entity_poly.type
_entity_poly.pdbx_seq_one_letter_code
_entity_poly.pdbx_strand_id
1 'polypeptide(L)'
;TSKARICVTVGMMTTGYDCPDILNLGLFRPIFSPTDFIQIKGRGTRKHDFREQLFDGALKASLTAPHKTAFKLFDFFANCAYFEDQFDYDQVIKLPKPKASGEGGGKTVGGGFSEPAAPYDHLGADIISSIKEEVIGVDGMKIDRMFFKRFEDAVRENKEIADAVDAGEWDRVIDYVNREVLDKPTEYYTLDKLRRAAAVDRRISMREILEKVFGLIPGFKSKDELLEEEFAKFVADAKPQEAEAIPAIKNYFKAYATSDRVRHIIDSKHFTDLATNAAFSTRDLRAVPPKYRTLIPEYIKDYVSLNQFAA
;
A
#
# COMPACT_ATOMS: atom_id res chain seq x y z
N THR A 1 -6.87 -9.09 30.72
CA THR A 1 -5.83 -10.09 30.39
C THR A 1 -6.48 -11.31 29.77
N SER A 2 -6.29 -11.51 28.46
CA SER A 2 -6.71 -12.76 27.79
C SER A 2 -6.01 -13.95 28.44
N LYS A 3 -6.75 -15.00 28.79
CA LYS A 3 -6.19 -16.22 29.41
C LYS A 3 -5.51 -17.13 28.39
N ALA A 4 -5.85 -17.02 27.11
CA ALA A 4 -5.26 -17.81 26.04
C ALA A 4 -3.98 -17.13 25.54
N ARG A 5 -2.84 -17.83 25.66
CA ARG A 5 -1.51 -17.35 25.24
C ARG A 5 -1.08 -17.84 23.86
N ILE A 6 -1.78 -18.84 23.32
CA ILE A 6 -1.46 -19.50 22.05
C ILE A 6 -2.76 -19.68 21.28
N CYS A 7 -2.74 -19.33 19.99
CA CYS A 7 -3.80 -19.60 19.03
C CYS A 7 -3.21 -20.48 17.92
N VAL A 8 -3.87 -21.60 17.61
CA VAL A 8 -3.47 -22.54 16.56
C VAL A 8 -4.52 -22.49 15.45
N THR A 9 -4.08 -22.42 14.19
CA THR A 9 -4.97 -22.29 13.03
C THR A 9 -4.42 -23.06 11.83
N VAL A 10 -5.30 -23.65 11.02
CA VAL A 10 -4.95 -24.56 9.90
C VAL A 10 -5.28 -23.98 8.52
N GLY A 11 -6.43 -23.32 8.37
CA GLY A 11 -6.69 -22.39 7.27
C GLY A 11 -6.37 -20.98 7.73
N MET A 12 -5.92 -20.10 6.83
CA MET A 12 -5.84 -18.67 7.16
C MET A 12 -7.11 -18.28 7.92
N MET A 13 -6.96 -17.63 9.08
CA MET A 13 -8.07 -16.97 9.76
C MET A 13 -8.67 -15.99 8.76
N THR A 14 -9.69 -16.43 8.03
CA THR A 14 -10.51 -15.64 7.16
C THR A 14 -11.14 -14.57 8.04
N THR A 15 -10.56 -13.38 7.99
CA THR A 15 -11.19 -12.09 8.30
C THR A 15 -11.89 -11.92 9.66
N GLY A 16 -11.56 -12.71 10.70
CA GLY A 16 -12.25 -12.61 12.00
C GLY A 16 -11.37 -12.41 13.23
N TYR A 17 -10.11 -12.86 13.20
CA TYR A 17 -9.22 -12.80 14.36
C TYR A 17 -8.18 -11.70 14.18
N ASP A 18 -8.42 -10.59 14.88
CA ASP A 18 -7.59 -9.41 14.84
C ASP A 18 -7.00 -9.13 16.22
N CYS A 19 -5.78 -9.64 16.44
CA CYS A 19 -5.05 -9.47 17.69
C CYS A 19 -3.81 -8.61 17.42
N PRO A 20 -3.83 -7.30 17.73
CA PRO A 20 -2.68 -6.41 17.49
C PRO A 20 -1.49 -6.68 18.43
N ASP A 21 -1.73 -7.35 19.55
CA ASP A 21 -0.80 -7.70 20.62
C ASP A 21 0.11 -8.90 20.33
N ILE A 22 0.02 -9.51 19.14
CA ILE A 22 0.84 -10.68 18.76
C ILE A 22 2.33 -10.35 18.81
N LEU A 23 3.09 -11.08 19.64
CA LEU A 23 4.55 -10.96 19.74
C LEU A 23 5.31 -12.08 19.02
N ASN A 24 4.67 -13.22 18.81
CA ASN A 24 5.28 -14.42 18.24
C ASN A 24 4.33 -15.02 17.20
N LEU A 25 4.84 -15.33 16.02
CA LEU A 25 4.11 -16.00 14.96
C LEU A 25 4.92 -17.22 14.51
N GLY A 26 4.30 -18.40 14.49
CA GLY A 26 4.95 -19.64 14.08
C GLY A 26 4.36 -20.21 12.79
N LEU A 27 5.23 -20.51 11.83
CA LEU A 27 4.91 -21.19 10.58
C LEU A 27 5.28 -22.68 10.71
N PHE A 28 4.25 -23.49 10.94
CA PHE A 28 4.35 -24.96 11.12
C PHE A 28 3.83 -25.74 9.91
N ARG A 29 3.75 -25.08 8.75
CA ARG A 29 3.39 -25.72 7.48
C ARG A 29 4.10 -25.02 6.32
N PRO A 30 4.29 -25.70 5.18
CA PRO A 30 4.70 -25.02 3.97
C PRO A 30 3.58 -24.08 3.49
N ILE A 31 3.98 -22.90 3.04
CA ILE A 31 3.14 -21.89 2.43
C ILE A 31 3.56 -21.79 0.97
N PHE A 32 2.63 -22.12 0.08
CA PHE A 32 2.86 -22.13 -1.36
C PHE A 32 2.44 -20.82 -2.04
N SER A 33 1.75 -19.94 -1.30
CA SER A 33 1.24 -18.66 -1.80
C SER A 33 2.04 -17.51 -1.15
N PRO A 34 2.73 -16.66 -1.92
CA PRO A 34 3.42 -15.50 -1.38
C PRO A 34 2.43 -14.52 -0.71
N THR A 35 1.19 -14.47 -1.20
CA THR A 35 0.11 -13.67 -0.61
C THR A 35 -0.24 -14.16 0.79
N ASP A 36 -0.40 -15.47 0.97
CA ASP A 36 -0.71 -16.05 2.28
C ASP A 36 0.43 -15.77 3.26
N PHE A 37 1.67 -15.88 2.79
CA PHE A 37 2.86 -15.59 3.59
C PHE A 37 2.87 -14.13 4.07
N ILE A 38 2.62 -13.16 3.18
CA ILE A 38 2.53 -11.74 3.54
C ILE A 38 1.35 -11.48 4.47
N GLN A 39 0.18 -12.07 4.24
CA GLN A 39 -1.00 -11.88 5.08
C GLN A 39 -0.77 -12.40 6.50
N ILE A 40 -0.15 -13.57 6.63
CA ILE A 40 0.21 -14.16 7.92
C ILE A 40 1.24 -13.26 8.62
N LYS A 41 2.32 -12.87 7.94
CA LYS A 41 3.33 -11.94 8.47
C LYS A 41 2.71 -10.60 8.92
N GLY A 42 1.79 -10.05 8.12
CA GLY A 42 1.12 -8.77 8.36
C GLY A 42 0.24 -8.73 9.62
N ARG A 43 -0.09 -9.89 10.21
CA ARG A 43 -0.70 -9.92 11.55
C ARG A 43 0.29 -9.51 12.65
N GLY A 44 1.57 -9.86 12.48
CA GLY A 44 2.64 -9.50 13.40
C GLY A 44 3.06 -8.03 13.34
N THR A 45 2.85 -7.34 12.22
CA THR A 45 3.34 -5.96 12.01
C THR A 45 2.46 -4.86 12.61
N ARG A 46 1.32 -5.22 13.20
CA ARG A 46 0.40 -4.25 13.81
C ARG A 46 1.02 -3.63 15.07
N LYS A 47 0.92 -2.30 15.19
CA LYS A 47 1.31 -1.57 16.40
C LYS A 47 0.30 -1.84 17.51
N HIS A 48 0.78 -1.93 18.74
CA HIS A 48 -0.07 -2.12 19.90
C HIS A 48 0.52 -1.46 21.14
N ASP A 49 -0.34 -0.93 22.00
CA ASP A 49 0.00 -0.45 23.34
C ASP A 49 -0.59 -1.42 24.38
N PHE A 50 0.29 -2.13 25.08
CA PHE A 50 -0.09 -3.16 26.05
C PHE A 50 -0.85 -2.61 27.27
N ARG A 51 -0.89 -1.29 27.46
CA ARG A 51 -1.67 -0.64 28.53
C ARG A 51 -3.17 -0.62 28.24
N GLU A 52 -3.58 -0.73 26.98
CA GLU A 52 -4.99 -0.66 26.56
C GLU A 52 -5.81 -1.83 27.11
N GLN A 53 -5.20 -3.01 27.26
CA GLN A 53 -5.87 -4.24 27.68
C GLN A 53 -5.63 -4.62 29.16
N LEU A 54 -4.85 -3.80 29.87
CA LEU A 54 -4.68 -3.91 31.31
C LEU A 54 -5.78 -3.12 32.01
N PHE A 55 -6.38 -3.70 33.04
CA PHE A 55 -7.37 -3.01 33.88
C PHE A 55 -6.82 -2.71 35.29
N ASP A 56 -5.69 -3.34 35.64
CA ASP A 56 -5.02 -3.17 36.93
C ASP A 56 -4.01 -2.01 36.86
N GLY A 57 -4.19 -1.00 37.72
CA GLY A 57 -3.36 0.20 37.78
C GLY A 57 -1.92 -0.06 38.22
N ALA A 58 -1.68 -1.08 39.05
CA ALA A 58 -0.33 -1.42 39.52
C ALA A 58 0.49 -2.11 38.41
N LEU A 59 -0.14 -2.98 37.61
CA LEU A 59 0.51 -3.61 36.44
C LEU A 59 0.71 -2.65 35.28
N LYS A 60 -0.15 -1.63 35.11
CA LYS A 60 0.09 -0.58 34.11
C LYS A 60 1.35 0.23 34.40
N ALA A 61 1.59 0.53 35.68
CA ALA A 61 2.75 1.32 36.11
C ALA A 61 4.07 0.54 36.06
N SER A 62 4.03 -0.80 36.10
CA SER A 62 5.23 -1.65 36.06
C SER A 62 5.70 -2.02 34.64
N LEU A 63 4.94 -1.68 33.61
CA LEU A 63 5.34 -1.88 32.21
C LEU A 63 6.37 -0.82 31.77
N THR A 64 7.63 -1.24 31.64
CA THR A 64 8.74 -0.41 31.16
C THR A 64 8.74 -0.20 29.64
N ALA A 65 8.12 -1.09 28.87
CA ALA A 65 8.00 -1.00 27.41
C ALA A 65 6.54 -1.23 26.97
N PRO A 66 5.69 -0.18 27.04
CA PRO A 66 4.26 -0.32 26.76
C PRO A 66 3.94 -0.47 25.26
N HIS A 67 4.86 -0.05 24.38
CA HIS A 67 4.67 -0.12 22.94
C HIS A 67 5.34 -1.34 22.32
N LYS A 68 4.62 -2.02 21.45
CA LYS A 68 5.18 -3.08 20.61
C LYS A 68 6.16 -2.50 19.60
N THR A 69 7.43 -2.88 19.72
CA THR A 69 8.52 -2.45 18.83
C THR A 69 8.89 -3.50 17.78
N ALA A 70 8.69 -4.78 18.08
CA ALA A 70 9.01 -5.89 17.20
C ALA A 70 8.11 -7.11 17.48
N PHE A 71 8.15 -8.09 16.57
CA PHE A 71 7.58 -9.43 16.76
C PHE A 71 8.57 -10.47 16.21
N LYS A 72 8.50 -11.71 16.69
CA LYS A 72 9.31 -12.83 16.20
C LYS A 72 8.50 -13.70 15.25
N LEU A 73 9.09 -14.02 14.11
CA LEU A 73 8.56 -14.99 13.15
C LEU A 73 9.41 -16.26 13.23
N PHE A 74 8.81 -17.36 13.67
CA PHE A 74 9.43 -18.68 13.72
C PHE A 74 9.00 -19.46 12.48
N ASP A 75 9.95 -19.97 11.72
CA ASP A 75 9.67 -20.69 10.48
C ASP A 75 10.35 -22.05 10.47
N PHE A 76 9.54 -23.10 10.59
CA PHE A 76 10.03 -24.49 10.65
C PHE A 76 10.08 -25.18 9.28
N PHE A 77 9.57 -24.52 8.24
CA PHE A 77 9.46 -25.08 6.88
C PHE A 77 10.30 -24.31 5.85
N ALA A 78 11.19 -23.42 6.31
CA ALA A 78 12.04 -22.60 5.46
C ALA A 78 11.28 -21.78 4.40
N ASN A 79 10.03 -21.39 4.70
CA ASN A 79 9.22 -20.51 3.87
C ASN A 79 9.90 -19.17 3.58
N CYS A 80 10.59 -18.59 4.58
CA CYS A 80 11.29 -17.31 4.44
C CYS A 80 12.41 -17.44 3.41
N ALA A 81 13.28 -18.45 3.55
CA ALA A 81 14.36 -18.71 2.60
C ALA A 81 13.83 -19.06 1.20
N TYR A 82 12.74 -19.82 1.13
CA TYR A 82 12.07 -20.13 -0.13
C TYR A 82 11.60 -18.85 -0.85
N PHE A 83 10.82 -18.00 -0.19
CA PHE A 83 10.32 -16.76 -0.80
C PHE A 83 11.39 -15.68 -1.01
N GLU A 84 12.50 -15.74 -0.27
CA GLU A 84 13.58 -14.75 -0.37
C GLU A 84 14.59 -15.08 -1.48
N ASP A 85 14.92 -16.36 -1.66
CA ASP A 85 16.03 -16.77 -2.53
C ASP A 85 15.63 -17.75 -3.65
N GLN A 86 14.58 -18.56 -3.48
CA GLN A 86 14.31 -19.71 -4.36
C GLN A 86 12.96 -19.70 -5.09
N PHE A 87 12.03 -18.82 -4.73
CA PHE A 87 10.71 -18.80 -5.32
C PHE A 87 10.78 -18.18 -6.72
N ASP A 88 10.50 -19.01 -7.73
CA ASP A 88 10.33 -18.59 -9.12
C ASP A 88 8.88 -18.17 -9.32
N TYR A 89 8.65 -16.87 -9.44
CA TYR A 89 7.33 -16.27 -9.51
C TYR A 89 6.67 -16.45 -10.88
N ASP A 90 7.44 -16.81 -11.92
CA ASP A 90 6.96 -17.03 -13.28
C ASP A 90 6.57 -18.50 -13.51
N GLN A 91 6.75 -19.35 -12.49
CA GLN A 91 6.44 -20.76 -12.59
C GLN A 91 4.92 -20.99 -12.65
N VAL A 92 4.42 -21.32 -13.83
CA VAL A 92 3.04 -21.81 -14.01
C VAL A 92 2.92 -23.20 -13.36
N ILE A 93 2.41 -23.25 -12.12
CA ILE A 93 2.14 -24.50 -11.42
C ILE A 93 0.95 -25.19 -12.09
N LYS A 94 1.23 -26.27 -12.82
CA LYS A 94 0.16 -27.10 -13.42
C LYS A 94 -0.61 -27.80 -12.31
N LEU A 95 -1.91 -27.53 -12.25
CA LEU A 95 -2.82 -28.23 -11.34
C LEU A 95 -2.72 -29.75 -11.58
N PRO A 96 -2.60 -30.57 -10.53
CA PRO A 96 -2.70 -32.02 -10.68
C PRO A 96 -4.06 -32.36 -11.30
N LYS A 97 -4.04 -33.07 -12.44
CA LYS A 97 -5.29 -33.49 -13.09
C LYS A 97 -6.05 -34.43 -12.15
N PRO A 98 -7.36 -34.22 -11.91
CA PRO A 98 -8.17 -35.18 -11.16
C PRO A 98 -8.09 -36.53 -11.87
N LYS A 99 -7.83 -37.62 -11.13
CA LYS A 99 -7.96 -38.97 -11.69
C LYS A 99 -9.43 -39.17 -12.08
N ALA A 100 -9.68 -39.36 -13.37
CA ALA A 100 -10.99 -39.80 -13.84
C ALA A 100 -11.32 -41.16 -13.23
N SER A 101 -12.45 -41.24 -12.54
CA SER A 101 -13.08 -42.47 -12.11
C SER A 101 -13.60 -43.24 -13.32
N GLY A 102 -13.14 -44.47 -13.55
CA GLY A 102 -13.83 -45.43 -14.43
C GLY A 102 -12.95 -46.35 -15.27
N GLU A 103 -12.73 -47.55 -14.72
CA GLU A 103 -12.59 -48.87 -15.37
C GLU A 103 -11.51 -49.14 -16.45
N GLY A 104 -10.59 -50.06 -16.10
CA GLY A 104 -9.99 -50.98 -17.10
C GLY A 104 -8.46 -51.08 -17.12
N GLY A 105 -7.86 -51.72 -16.10
CA GLY A 105 -6.67 -52.57 -16.24
C GLY A 105 -5.33 -51.95 -16.67
N GLY A 106 -4.38 -51.85 -15.72
CA GLY A 106 -2.95 -51.93 -16.02
C GLY A 106 -2.09 -50.75 -15.57
N LYS A 107 -1.48 -50.90 -14.37
CA LYS A 107 -0.32 -50.17 -13.81
C LYS A 107 -0.10 -48.73 -14.28
N THR A 108 -0.68 -47.79 -13.53
CA THR A 108 -0.20 -46.40 -13.48
C THR A 108 0.12 -46.01 -12.04
N VAL A 109 1.38 -45.64 -11.81
CA VAL A 109 1.89 -45.06 -10.56
C VAL A 109 1.35 -43.64 -10.47
N GLY A 110 0.11 -43.50 -10.01
CA GLY A 110 -0.51 -42.21 -9.74
C GLY A 110 -0.62 -42.02 -8.23
N GLY A 111 0.22 -41.14 -7.67
CA GLY A 111 0.12 -40.67 -6.29
C GLY A 111 -1.21 -39.94 -6.08
N GLY A 112 -2.21 -40.67 -5.61
CA GLY A 112 -3.31 -40.08 -4.87
C GLY A 112 -2.85 -39.87 -3.44
N PHE A 113 -3.27 -38.77 -2.82
CA PHE A 113 -3.19 -38.64 -1.36
C PHE A 113 -4.07 -39.75 -0.76
N SER A 114 -3.43 -40.85 -0.38
CA SER A 114 -4.04 -41.82 0.54
C SER A 114 -4.21 -41.12 1.88
N GLU A 115 -5.42 -41.12 2.44
CA GLU A 115 -5.58 -40.85 3.86
C GLU A 115 -4.55 -41.71 4.63
N PRO A 116 -3.79 -41.15 5.58
CA PRO A 116 -2.84 -41.93 6.34
C PRO A 116 -3.59 -43.09 7.01
N ALA A 117 -3.24 -44.32 6.64
CA ALA A 117 -3.90 -45.53 7.14
C ALA A 117 -3.69 -45.78 8.65
N ALA A 118 -2.98 -44.89 9.34
CA ALA A 118 -2.86 -44.81 10.78
C ALA A 118 -2.32 -43.42 11.16
N PRO A 119 -2.58 -42.90 12.38
CA PRO A 119 -1.82 -41.79 12.93
C PRO A 119 -0.32 -42.14 12.89
N TYR A 120 0.47 -41.30 12.22
CA TYR A 120 1.93 -41.43 12.23
C TYR A 120 2.45 -40.81 13.52
N ASP A 121 2.85 -41.65 14.47
CA ASP A 121 3.51 -41.21 15.70
C ASP A 121 5.02 -41.10 15.46
N HIS A 122 5.53 -39.87 15.51
CA HIS A 122 6.97 -39.62 15.47
C HIS A 122 7.59 -39.90 16.84
N LEU A 123 8.31 -41.02 16.97
CA LEU A 123 8.98 -41.45 18.21
C LEU A 123 10.39 -40.83 18.40
N GLY A 124 10.78 -39.87 17.55
CA GLY A 124 12.04 -39.16 17.65
C GLY A 124 12.03 -38.11 18.75
N ALA A 125 13.19 -37.80 19.33
CA ALA A 125 13.32 -36.67 20.23
C ALA A 125 13.16 -35.37 19.42
N ASP A 126 12.21 -34.51 19.81
CA ASP A 126 11.85 -33.26 19.14
C ASP A 126 12.92 -32.18 19.41
N ILE A 127 14.14 -32.43 18.95
CA ILE A 127 15.34 -31.63 19.22
C ILE A 127 15.58 -30.67 18.06
N ILE A 128 15.63 -29.37 18.35
CA ILE A 128 15.97 -28.34 17.38
C ILE A 128 17.43 -28.55 16.93
N SER A 129 17.63 -28.86 15.64
CA SER A 129 18.95 -29.15 15.08
C SER A 129 19.81 -27.89 14.86
N SER A 130 19.18 -26.75 14.57
CA SER A 130 19.84 -25.46 14.42
C SER A 130 18.85 -24.30 14.59
N ILE A 131 19.33 -23.16 15.08
CA ILE A 131 18.57 -21.90 15.16
C ILE A 131 19.38 -20.86 14.40
N LYS A 132 18.79 -20.31 13.34
CA LYS A 132 19.33 -19.16 12.60
C LYS A 132 18.40 -17.97 12.84
N GLU A 133 18.93 -16.90 13.42
CA GLU A 133 18.20 -15.65 13.64
C GLU A 133 18.62 -14.62 12.59
N GLU A 134 17.64 -13.97 11.98
CA GLU A 134 17.85 -12.93 10.99
C GLU A 134 17.03 -11.70 11.36
N VAL A 135 17.69 -10.55 11.41
CA VAL A 135 17.06 -9.28 11.79
C VAL A 135 16.59 -8.56 10.53
N ILE A 136 15.28 -8.45 10.36
CA ILE A 136 14.69 -7.69 9.27
C ILE A 136 14.67 -6.21 9.62
N GLY A 137 15.35 -5.40 8.80
CA GLY A 137 15.41 -3.95 8.94
C GLY A 137 14.11 -3.23 8.57
N VAL A 138 14.11 -1.90 8.69
CA VAL A 138 12.94 -1.02 8.45
C VAL A 138 12.35 -1.19 7.05
N ASP A 139 13.21 -1.52 6.09
CA ASP A 139 12.86 -1.70 4.69
C ASP A 139 12.14 -3.04 4.40
N GLY A 140 11.93 -3.90 5.39
CA GLY A 140 11.22 -5.18 5.24
C GLY A 140 12.02 -6.27 4.50
N MET A 141 11.37 -7.39 4.15
CA MET A 141 11.99 -8.50 3.42
C MET A 141 12.06 -8.19 1.91
N LYS A 142 12.94 -8.85 1.13
CA LYS A 142 13.02 -8.66 -0.34
C LYS A 142 11.69 -8.83 -1.06
N ILE A 143 10.88 -9.80 -0.63
CA ILE A 143 9.51 -10.03 -1.10
C ILE A 143 8.62 -8.78 -0.99
N ASP A 144 8.86 -7.88 -0.02
CA ASP A 144 8.10 -6.64 0.14
C ASP A 144 8.54 -5.55 -0.86
N ARG A 145 9.76 -5.64 -1.42
CA ARG A 145 10.39 -4.63 -2.30
C ARG A 145 10.41 -5.02 -3.78
N MET A 146 10.52 -6.31 -4.09
CA MET A 146 10.68 -6.84 -5.45
C MET A 146 9.40 -6.72 -6.31
N PHE A 147 8.23 -6.46 -5.71
CA PHE A 147 6.97 -6.27 -6.44
C PHE A 147 6.99 -5.06 -7.38
N PHE A 148 7.69 -3.98 -7.03
CA PHE A 148 7.68 -2.76 -7.84
C PHE A 148 8.53 -2.91 -9.10
N LYS A 149 9.75 -3.46 -8.95
CA LYS A 149 10.68 -3.65 -10.07
C LYS A 149 10.13 -4.61 -11.12
N ARG A 150 9.50 -5.71 -10.69
CA ARG A 150 8.87 -6.67 -11.61
C ARG A 150 7.62 -6.13 -12.30
N PHE A 151 6.85 -5.28 -11.64
CA PHE A 151 5.76 -4.55 -12.29
C PHE A 151 6.31 -3.65 -13.39
N GLU A 152 7.36 -2.88 -13.12
CA GLU A 152 8.01 -2.04 -14.13
C GLU A 152 8.50 -2.87 -15.32
N ASP A 153 9.16 -4.00 -15.06
CA ASP A 153 9.67 -4.90 -16.10
C ASP A 153 8.52 -5.51 -16.93
N ALA A 154 7.47 -6.06 -16.30
CA ALA A 154 6.32 -6.67 -16.98
C ALA A 154 5.52 -5.67 -17.84
N VAL A 155 5.37 -4.43 -17.36
CA VAL A 155 4.70 -3.36 -18.09
C VAL A 155 5.55 -2.87 -19.27
N ARG A 156 6.87 -2.80 -19.08
CA ARG A 156 7.82 -2.32 -20.10
C ARG A 156 8.05 -3.34 -21.21
N GLU A 157 8.05 -4.63 -20.90
CA GLU A 157 8.23 -5.71 -21.88
C GLU A 157 6.96 -5.99 -22.69
N ASN A 158 5.80 -5.50 -22.25
CA ASN A 158 4.55 -5.67 -22.99
C ASN A 158 4.44 -4.66 -24.15
N LYS A 159 4.55 -5.20 -25.37
CA LYS A 159 4.50 -4.41 -26.61
C LYS A 159 3.18 -3.68 -26.83
N GLU A 160 2.05 -4.26 -26.42
CA GLU A 160 0.73 -3.60 -26.57
C GLU A 160 0.62 -2.36 -25.66
N ILE A 161 1.20 -2.43 -24.47
CA ILE A 161 1.27 -1.28 -23.55
C ILE A 161 2.21 -0.22 -24.12
N ALA A 162 3.40 -0.61 -24.57
CA ALA A 162 4.38 0.33 -25.14
C ALA A 162 3.82 1.07 -26.37
N ASP A 163 3.26 0.36 -27.33
CA ASP A 163 2.70 0.94 -28.57
C ASP A 163 1.54 1.91 -28.25
N ALA A 164 0.70 1.57 -27.26
CA ALA A 164 -0.42 2.42 -26.87
C ALA A 164 0.00 3.64 -26.03
N VAL A 165 1.09 3.56 -25.26
CA VAL A 165 1.71 4.72 -24.60
C VAL A 165 2.32 5.67 -25.62
N ASP A 166 3.04 5.16 -26.62
CA ASP A 166 3.62 5.96 -27.70
C ASP A 166 2.53 6.64 -28.57
N ALA A 167 1.39 5.97 -28.76
CA ALA A 167 0.22 6.54 -29.44
C ALA A 167 -0.57 7.56 -28.58
N GLY A 168 -0.26 7.69 -27.29
CA GLY A 168 -0.99 8.56 -26.36
C GLY A 168 -2.40 8.07 -25.99
N GLU A 169 -2.71 6.79 -26.24
CA GLU A 169 -4.01 6.16 -25.96
C GLU A 169 -4.16 5.78 -24.46
N TRP A 170 -4.00 6.75 -23.57
CA TRP A 170 -3.91 6.55 -22.13
C TRP A 170 -5.09 5.77 -21.52
N ASP A 171 -6.32 6.07 -21.94
CA ASP A 171 -7.51 5.39 -21.41
C ASP A 171 -7.50 3.89 -21.71
N ARG A 172 -7.04 3.53 -22.91
CA ARG A 172 -6.91 2.13 -23.34
C ARG A 172 -5.80 1.42 -22.60
N VAL A 173 -4.65 2.07 -22.40
CA VAL A 173 -3.54 1.52 -21.63
C VAL A 173 -3.96 1.27 -20.19
N ILE A 174 -4.65 2.23 -19.57
CA ILE A 174 -5.10 2.12 -18.18
C ILE A 174 -6.10 0.97 -18.03
N ASP A 175 -7.08 0.85 -18.93
CA ASP A 175 -8.03 -0.26 -18.93
C ASP A 175 -7.34 -1.61 -19.10
N TYR A 176 -6.41 -1.70 -20.04
CA TYR A 176 -5.63 -2.91 -20.29
C TYR A 176 -4.78 -3.31 -19.07
N VAL A 177 -4.05 -2.37 -18.47
CA VAL A 177 -3.25 -2.64 -17.26
C VAL A 177 -4.14 -3.03 -16.08
N ASN A 178 -5.29 -2.39 -15.92
CA ASN A 178 -6.25 -2.77 -14.87
C ASN A 178 -6.73 -4.22 -15.05
N ARG A 179 -7.10 -4.60 -16.27
CA ARG A 179 -7.66 -5.93 -16.55
C ARG A 179 -6.61 -7.04 -16.61
N GLU A 180 -5.50 -6.79 -17.27
CA GLU A 180 -4.51 -7.81 -17.63
C GLU A 180 -3.32 -7.89 -16.67
N VAL A 181 -3.09 -6.84 -15.86
CA VAL A 181 -1.96 -6.78 -14.93
C VAL A 181 -2.43 -6.72 -13.49
N LEU A 182 -3.43 -5.88 -13.15
CA LEU A 182 -3.92 -5.69 -11.78
C LEU A 182 -4.96 -6.73 -11.33
N ASP A 183 -5.91 -7.11 -12.18
CA ASP A 183 -7.01 -8.03 -11.84
C ASP A 183 -6.66 -9.53 -12.02
N LYS A 184 -5.39 -9.87 -12.30
CA LYS A 184 -4.94 -11.26 -12.28
C LYS A 184 -4.70 -11.71 -10.83
N PRO A 185 -5.40 -12.75 -10.34
CA PRO A 185 -5.22 -13.26 -8.96
C PRO A 185 -3.84 -13.87 -8.70
N THR A 186 -2.95 -13.91 -9.69
CA THR A 186 -1.56 -14.36 -9.57
C THR A 186 -0.59 -13.21 -9.28
N GLU A 187 -0.94 -11.97 -9.63
CA GLU A 187 -0.05 -10.80 -9.53
C GLU A 187 -0.79 -9.64 -8.86
N TYR A 188 -0.87 -9.69 -7.52
CA TYR A 188 -1.59 -8.70 -6.70
C TYR A 188 -0.85 -7.36 -6.57
N TYR A 189 -0.62 -6.70 -7.72
CA TYR A 189 -0.36 -5.27 -7.74
C TYR A 189 -1.63 -4.57 -7.24
N THR A 190 -1.49 -3.62 -6.32
CA THR A 190 -2.61 -2.73 -6.01
C THR A 190 -2.10 -1.31 -6.07
N LEU A 191 -2.91 -0.42 -6.62
CA LEU A 191 -2.63 1.01 -6.72
C LEU A 191 -2.12 1.61 -5.40
N ASP A 192 -2.68 1.16 -4.26
CA ASP A 192 -2.27 1.64 -2.95
C ASP A 192 -0.89 1.14 -2.50
N LYS A 193 -0.46 -0.05 -2.92
CA LYS A 193 0.91 -0.53 -2.67
C LYS A 193 1.92 0.23 -3.53
N LEU A 194 1.59 0.47 -4.81
CA LEU A 194 2.41 1.26 -5.72
C LEU A 194 2.58 2.70 -5.19
N ARG A 195 1.50 3.30 -4.66
CA ARG A 195 1.53 4.62 -4.01
C ARG A 195 2.44 4.66 -2.79
N ARG A 196 2.36 3.65 -1.90
CA ARG A 196 3.20 3.60 -0.69
C ARG A 196 4.68 3.43 -1.03
N ALA A 197 5.00 2.61 -2.04
CA ALA A 197 6.37 2.40 -2.50
C ALA A 197 6.98 3.67 -3.11
N ALA A 198 6.18 4.52 -3.74
CA ALA A 198 6.62 5.76 -4.35
C ALA A 198 6.98 6.87 -3.35
N ALA A 199 6.64 6.72 -2.05
CA ALA A 199 6.94 7.68 -0.98
C ALA A 199 6.51 9.14 -1.25
N VAL A 200 5.43 9.34 -2.01
CA VAL A 200 4.90 10.67 -2.34
C VAL A 200 3.76 11.05 -1.39
N ASP A 201 3.69 12.31 -1.01
CA ASP A 201 2.70 12.90 -0.10
C ASP A 201 1.34 13.23 -0.75
N ARG A 202 1.01 12.57 -1.87
CA ARG A 202 -0.25 12.75 -2.60
C ARG A 202 -0.74 11.49 -3.29
N ARG A 203 -1.98 11.51 -3.77
CA ARG A 203 -2.60 10.41 -4.52
C ARG A 203 -2.07 10.39 -5.96
N ILE A 204 -1.28 9.35 -6.29
CA ILE A 204 -0.75 9.12 -7.64
C ILE A 204 -1.77 8.36 -8.49
N SER A 205 -1.90 8.74 -9.76
CA SER A 205 -2.73 8.08 -10.77
C SER A 205 -1.99 6.94 -11.50
N MET A 206 -2.72 6.00 -12.11
CA MET A 206 -2.11 4.94 -12.94
C MET A 206 -1.34 5.53 -14.12
N ARG A 207 -1.86 6.61 -14.70
CA ARG A 207 -1.20 7.32 -15.79
C ARG A 207 0.21 7.76 -15.39
N GLU A 208 0.35 8.47 -14.27
CA GLU A 208 1.66 8.94 -13.79
C GLU A 208 2.61 7.77 -13.50
N ILE A 209 2.09 6.65 -12.97
CA ILE A 209 2.88 5.45 -12.74
C ILE A 209 3.46 4.95 -14.07
N LEU A 210 2.62 4.82 -15.09
CA LEU A 210 3.04 4.39 -16.42
C LEU A 210 4.01 5.38 -17.06
N GLU A 211 3.73 6.69 -16.97
CA GLU A 211 4.64 7.74 -17.44
C GLU A 211 6.03 7.62 -16.81
N LYS A 212 6.11 7.25 -15.52
CA LYS A 212 7.40 7.00 -14.85
C LYS A 212 8.07 5.73 -15.38
N VAL A 213 7.33 4.62 -15.52
CA VAL A 213 7.85 3.34 -16.02
C VAL A 213 8.45 3.49 -17.43
N PHE A 214 7.77 4.23 -18.30
CA PHE A 214 8.22 4.52 -19.66
C PHE A 214 9.24 5.65 -19.75
N GLY A 215 9.63 6.28 -18.63
CA GLY A 215 10.64 7.33 -18.59
C GLY A 215 10.18 8.67 -19.18
N LEU A 216 8.87 8.88 -19.33
CA LEU A 216 8.27 10.15 -19.75
C LEU A 216 8.36 11.21 -18.65
N ILE A 217 8.39 10.79 -17.38
CA ILE A 217 8.68 11.66 -16.23
C ILE A 217 9.89 11.15 -15.46
N PRO A 218 10.78 12.04 -14.98
CA PRO A 218 11.96 11.66 -14.20
C PRO A 218 11.61 11.17 -12.79
N GLY A 219 10.42 11.50 -12.30
CA GLY A 219 9.95 11.16 -10.97
C GLY A 219 8.53 11.67 -10.73
N PHE A 220 7.93 11.23 -9.63
CA PHE A 220 6.62 11.72 -9.22
C PHE A 220 6.76 13.07 -8.56
N LYS A 221 6.00 14.06 -9.04
CA LYS A 221 5.97 15.39 -8.43
C LYS A 221 5.39 15.32 -7.03
N SER A 222 5.98 16.06 -6.09
CA SER A 222 5.40 16.23 -4.76
C SER A 222 4.10 17.03 -4.82
N LYS A 223 3.33 17.01 -3.73
CA LYS A 223 2.14 17.88 -3.59
C LYS A 223 2.47 19.35 -3.82
N ASP A 224 3.61 19.81 -3.30
CA ASP A 224 4.02 21.21 -3.43
C ASP A 224 4.40 21.57 -4.87
N GLU A 225 5.18 20.71 -5.54
CA GLU A 225 5.58 20.92 -6.94
C GLU A 225 4.37 21.00 -7.89
N LEU A 226 3.37 20.14 -7.68
CA LEU A 226 2.16 20.16 -8.51
C LEU A 226 1.33 21.43 -8.27
N LEU A 227 1.26 21.92 -7.02
CA LEU A 227 0.64 23.21 -6.72
C LEU A 227 1.38 24.39 -7.34
N GLU A 228 2.71 24.34 -7.39
CA GLU A 228 3.52 25.38 -8.06
C GLU A 228 3.24 25.42 -9.56
N GLU A 229 3.12 24.28 -10.22
CA GLU A 229 2.81 24.21 -11.65
C GLU A 229 1.40 24.71 -11.97
N GLU A 230 0.40 24.28 -11.21
CA GLU A 230 -0.98 24.77 -11.38
C GLU A 230 -1.07 26.27 -11.09
N PHE A 231 -0.31 26.77 -10.11
CA PHE A 231 -0.20 28.20 -9.85
C PHE A 231 0.49 28.95 -11.01
N ALA A 232 1.53 28.38 -11.61
CA ALA A 232 2.21 28.99 -12.75
C ALA A 232 1.28 29.12 -13.97
N LYS A 233 0.44 28.11 -14.24
CA LYS A 233 -0.61 28.16 -15.27
C LYS A 233 -1.62 29.27 -14.96
N PHE A 234 -2.10 29.34 -13.72
CA PHE A 234 -2.99 30.41 -13.29
C PHE A 234 -2.37 31.81 -13.51
N VAL A 235 -1.10 32.00 -13.19
CA VAL A 235 -0.39 33.29 -13.42
C VAL A 235 -0.28 33.60 -14.91
N ALA A 236 -0.04 32.59 -15.76
CA ALA A 236 0.03 32.77 -17.22
C ALA A 236 -1.31 33.18 -17.82
N ASP A 237 -2.42 32.65 -17.31
CA ASP A 237 -3.78 32.95 -17.78
C ASP A 237 -4.31 34.27 -17.20
N ALA A 238 -4.24 34.44 -15.88
CA ALA A 238 -4.79 35.60 -15.18
C ALA A 238 -3.94 36.87 -15.34
N LYS A 239 -2.64 36.71 -15.67
CA LYS A 239 -1.62 37.77 -15.83
C LYS A 239 -1.74 38.87 -14.76
N PRO A 240 -1.46 38.54 -13.49
CA PRO A 240 -1.64 39.49 -12.41
C PRO A 240 -0.74 40.72 -12.58
N GLN A 241 -1.35 41.91 -12.60
CA GLN A 241 -0.65 43.19 -12.78
C GLN A 241 0.09 43.63 -11.51
N GLU A 242 -0.34 43.14 -10.35
CA GLU A 242 0.19 43.49 -9.04
C GLU A 242 1.25 42.47 -8.62
N ALA A 243 2.49 42.66 -9.10
CA ALA A 243 3.60 41.74 -8.82
C ALA A 243 3.86 41.55 -7.32
N GLU A 244 3.65 42.59 -6.52
CA GLU A 244 3.80 42.58 -5.06
C GLU A 244 2.77 41.68 -4.36
N ALA A 245 1.61 41.43 -4.98
CA ALA A 245 0.55 40.60 -4.43
C ALA A 245 0.71 39.11 -4.80
N ILE A 246 1.62 38.75 -5.70
CA ILE A 246 1.85 37.37 -6.14
C ILE A 246 2.05 36.39 -4.97
N PRO A 247 2.83 36.71 -3.91
CA PRO A 247 2.98 35.82 -2.77
C PRO A 247 1.66 35.58 -2.00
N ALA A 248 0.83 36.61 -1.86
CA ALA A 248 -0.47 36.49 -1.19
C ALA A 248 -1.47 35.68 -2.03
N ILE A 249 -1.50 35.93 -3.34
CA ILE A 249 -2.28 35.18 -4.33
C ILE A 249 -1.88 33.69 -4.28
N LYS A 250 -0.58 33.40 -4.26
CA LYS A 250 -0.03 32.05 -4.17
C LYS A 250 -0.42 31.34 -2.88
N ASN A 251 -0.31 32.02 -1.73
CA ASN A 251 -0.69 31.45 -0.44
C ASN A 251 -2.18 31.09 -0.42
N TYR A 252 -3.04 31.98 -0.94
CA TYR A 252 -4.47 31.72 -1.04
C TYR A 252 -4.80 30.57 -2.01
N PHE A 253 -4.14 30.52 -3.17
CA PHE A 253 -4.28 29.43 -4.13
C PHE A 253 -3.97 28.07 -3.49
N LYS A 254 -2.80 27.95 -2.83
CA LYS A 254 -2.41 26.72 -2.14
C LYS A 254 -3.37 26.36 -1.01
N ALA A 255 -3.78 27.33 -0.18
CA ALA A 255 -4.70 27.09 0.93
C ALA A 255 -6.07 26.59 0.45
N TYR A 256 -6.61 27.18 -0.63
CA TYR A 256 -7.90 26.78 -1.21
C TYR A 256 -7.81 25.41 -1.92
N ALA A 257 -6.70 25.12 -2.61
CA ALA A 257 -6.51 23.83 -3.27
C ALA A 257 -6.35 22.66 -2.27
N THR A 258 -5.77 22.91 -1.09
CA THR A 258 -5.37 21.85 -0.17
C THR A 258 -6.28 21.65 1.04
N SER A 259 -7.00 22.67 1.50
CA SER A 259 -7.80 22.61 2.73
C SER A 259 -9.30 22.64 2.44
N ASP A 260 -10.00 21.54 2.74
CA ASP A 260 -11.46 21.46 2.69
C ASP A 260 -12.13 22.52 3.57
N ARG A 261 -11.54 22.79 4.74
CA ARG A 261 -12.05 23.81 5.66
C ARG A 261 -11.96 25.20 5.05
N VAL A 262 -10.84 25.55 4.42
CA VAL A 262 -10.68 26.86 3.75
C VAL A 262 -11.68 26.96 2.60
N ARG A 263 -11.83 25.92 1.77
CA ARG A 263 -12.84 25.89 0.71
C ARG A 263 -14.24 26.14 1.24
N HIS A 264 -14.63 25.40 2.27
CA HIS A 264 -15.96 25.52 2.86
C HIS A 264 -16.22 26.94 3.37
N ILE A 265 -15.26 27.54 4.08
CA ILE A 265 -15.39 28.90 4.62
C ILE A 265 -15.54 29.95 3.50
N ILE A 266 -14.74 29.82 2.44
CA ILE A 266 -14.76 30.75 1.30
C ILE A 266 -16.07 30.61 0.50
N ASP A 267 -16.48 29.37 0.20
CA ASP A 267 -17.67 29.09 -0.61
C ASP A 267 -18.97 29.47 0.12
N SER A 268 -19.03 29.23 1.43
CA SER A 268 -20.16 29.62 2.30
C SER A 268 -20.15 31.10 2.69
N LYS A 269 -19.09 31.84 2.35
CA LYS A 269 -18.87 33.26 2.71
C LYS A 269 -18.85 33.53 4.22
N HIS A 270 -18.57 32.52 5.05
CA HIS A 270 -18.45 32.63 6.50
C HIS A 270 -17.04 33.13 6.92
N PHE A 271 -16.65 34.32 6.46
CA PHE A 271 -15.29 34.85 6.64
C PHE A 271 -14.86 35.06 8.10
N THR A 272 -15.79 35.05 9.05
CA THR A 272 -15.52 35.08 10.50
C THR A 272 -14.70 33.87 10.95
N ASP A 273 -14.87 32.73 10.28
CA ASP A 273 -14.27 31.46 10.69
C ASP A 273 -12.79 31.37 10.27
N LEU A 274 -12.34 32.25 9.35
CA LEU A 274 -10.93 32.40 9.01
C LEU A 274 -10.10 32.96 10.18
N ALA A 275 -10.71 33.63 11.15
CA ALA A 275 -10.00 34.18 12.30
C ALA A 275 -9.44 33.08 13.23
N THR A 276 -10.03 31.88 13.19
CA THR A 276 -9.62 30.74 14.03
C THR A 276 -8.86 29.66 13.24
N ASN A 277 -8.62 29.88 11.95
CA ASN A 277 -7.97 28.91 11.08
C ASN A 277 -6.47 29.17 10.98
N ALA A 278 -5.65 28.19 11.41
CA ALA A 278 -4.19 28.30 11.39
C ALA A 278 -3.59 28.26 9.97
N ALA A 279 -4.27 27.60 9.01
CA ALA A 279 -3.73 27.41 7.67
C ALA A 279 -3.90 28.63 6.75
N PHE A 280 -4.93 29.44 6.97
CA PHE A 280 -5.20 30.64 6.18
C PHE A 280 -6.11 31.59 6.97
N SER A 281 -5.62 32.80 7.24
CA SER A 281 -6.26 33.75 8.15
C SER A 281 -6.99 34.88 7.43
N THR A 282 -7.78 35.65 8.17
CA THR A 282 -8.43 36.86 7.65
C THR A 282 -7.42 37.90 7.18
N ARG A 283 -6.21 37.94 7.75
CA ARG A 283 -5.12 38.82 7.32
C ARG A 283 -4.62 38.42 5.93
N ASP A 284 -4.45 37.13 5.70
CA ASP A 284 -3.98 36.59 4.42
C ASP A 284 -5.00 36.86 3.32
N LEU A 285 -6.30 36.68 3.59
CA LEU A 285 -7.35 37.01 2.63
C LEU A 285 -7.37 38.51 2.29
N ARG A 286 -7.11 39.38 3.27
CA ARG A 286 -7.04 40.84 3.05
C ARG A 286 -5.86 41.25 2.17
N ALA A 287 -4.74 40.53 2.26
CA ALA A 287 -3.56 40.77 1.44
C ALA A 287 -3.78 40.35 -0.04
N VAL A 288 -4.76 39.49 -0.32
CA VAL A 288 -5.16 39.14 -1.69
C VAL A 288 -6.02 40.27 -2.28
N PRO A 289 -5.69 40.78 -3.49
CA PRO A 289 -6.49 41.78 -4.17
C PRO A 289 -7.92 41.28 -4.47
N PRO A 290 -8.95 42.14 -4.39
CA PRO A 290 -10.35 41.72 -4.51
C PRO A 290 -10.67 40.89 -5.76
N LYS A 291 -10.03 41.22 -6.89
CA LYS A 291 -10.17 40.50 -8.16
C LYS A 291 -9.83 39.01 -8.03
N TYR A 292 -8.74 38.67 -7.34
CA TYR A 292 -8.27 37.28 -7.23
C TYR A 292 -9.01 36.50 -6.14
N ARG A 293 -9.71 37.17 -5.23
CA ARG A 293 -10.50 36.49 -4.18
C ARG A 293 -11.63 35.64 -4.77
N THR A 294 -12.22 36.07 -5.88
CA THR A 294 -13.25 35.34 -6.64
C THR A 294 -12.64 34.48 -7.75
N LEU A 295 -11.63 35.00 -8.46
CA LEU A 295 -11.03 34.32 -9.61
C LEU A 295 -10.34 33.00 -9.23
N ILE A 296 -9.67 32.93 -8.08
CA ILE A 296 -8.95 31.73 -7.65
C ILE A 296 -9.90 30.56 -7.37
N PRO A 297 -10.97 30.72 -6.56
CA PRO A 297 -11.97 29.67 -6.39
C PRO A 297 -12.59 29.17 -7.70
N GLU A 298 -12.92 30.09 -8.63
CA GLU A 298 -13.48 29.74 -9.94
C GLU A 298 -12.49 28.93 -10.77
N TYR A 299 -11.26 29.42 -10.92
CA TYR A 299 -10.21 28.70 -11.65
C TYR A 299 -9.93 27.31 -11.08
N ILE A 300 -9.84 27.19 -9.75
CA ILE A 300 -9.57 25.90 -9.11
C ILE A 300 -10.72 24.92 -9.34
N LYS A 301 -11.97 25.38 -9.33
CA LYS A 301 -13.14 24.52 -9.62
C LYS A 301 -13.18 24.04 -11.06
N ASP A 302 -12.75 24.89 -12.00
CA ASP A 302 -12.86 24.61 -13.42
C ASP A 302 -11.66 23.81 -13.96
N TYR A 303 -10.45 24.05 -13.44
CA TYR A 303 -9.21 23.54 -14.03
C TYR A 303 -8.41 22.61 -13.12
N VAL A 304 -8.65 22.60 -11.81
CA VAL A 304 -7.81 21.86 -10.86
C VAL A 304 -8.56 20.66 -10.28
N SER A 305 -8.03 19.46 -10.51
CA SER A 305 -8.58 18.23 -9.95
C SER A 305 -8.26 18.10 -8.46
N LEU A 306 -9.15 18.60 -7.59
CA LEU A 306 -8.98 18.61 -6.13
C LEU A 306 -8.69 17.24 -5.51
N ASN A 307 -9.18 16.16 -6.14
CA ASN A 307 -8.94 14.78 -5.73
C ASN A 307 -7.45 14.37 -5.74
N GLN A 308 -6.59 15.10 -6.45
CA GLN A 308 -5.16 14.85 -6.50
C GLN A 308 -4.42 15.35 -5.24
N PHE A 309 -5.04 16.26 -4.47
CA PHE A 309 -4.45 16.87 -3.27
C PHE A 309 -5.04 16.37 -1.95
N ALA A 310 -6.09 15.55 -2.03
CA ALA A 310 -6.69 14.87 -0.89
C ALA A 310 -5.72 13.80 -0.36
N ALA A 311 -5.41 13.88 0.94
CA ALA A 311 -4.57 12.92 1.66
C ALA A 311 -5.42 11.79 2.25
#